data_AF-A0A3B9CXA1-F1
#
_entry.id   AF-A0A3B9CXA1-F1
#
_cell.length_a   1.000
_cell.length_b   1.000
_cell.length_c   1.000
_cell.angle_alpha   90.00
_cell.angle_beta   90.00
_cell.angle_gamma   90.00
#
_symmetry.space_group_name_H-M   'P 1'
#
loop_
_entity.id
_entity.type
_entity.pdbx_description
1 polymer ?
#
loop_
_entity_poly.entity_id
_entity_poly.type
_entity_poly.pdbx_seq_one_letter_code
_entity_poly.pdbx_strand_id
1 'polypeptide(L)'
;MQHRIKEELHFVLVFVGLVWFVFLVHWLIAERVISGGLNSWGLAPRDPGHLVGILTMPFLHGGWSHLIGNTLPLTVLLCLLAGSRANTLIVVPTVTLAGGLLLWCFGRATGSDGASLVHVGASGLIYGLMTFLIVGGFREQRVR
;
A
#
# COMPACT_ATOMS: atom_id res chain seq x y z
N MET A 1 -2.16 -28.22 -4.23
CA MET A 1 -2.37 -26.75 -4.22
C MET A 1 -1.75 -26.21 -5.50
N GLN A 2 -2.50 -26.23 -6.61
CA GLN A 2 -2.03 -25.62 -7.86
C GLN A 2 -2.15 -24.10 -7.68
N HIS A 3 -1.09 -23.44 -7.21
CA HIS A 3 -0.99 -21.98 -7.34
C HIS A 3 -1.01 -21.70 -8.85
N ARG A 4 -2.18 -21.29 -9.36
CA ARG A 4 -2.32 -20.94 -10.76
C ARG A 4 -1.76 -19.53 -10.87
N ILE A 5 -0.45 -19.43 -11.12
CA ILE A 5 0.33 -18.18 -11.30
C ILE A 5 -0.44 -17.10 -12.09
N LYS A 6 -1.32 -17.50 -13.01
CA LYS A 6 -2.22 -16.60 -13.75
C LYS A 6 -3.15 -15.77 -12.84
N GLU A 7 -3.72 -16.38 -11.79
CA GLU A 7 -4.61 -15.71 -10.83
C GLU A 7 -3.83 -14.72 -9.97
N GLU A 8 -2.62 -15.10 -9.54
CA GLU A 8 -1.72 -14.24 -8.78
C GLU A 8 -1.25 -13.04 -9.64
N LEU A 9 -0.88 -13.25 -10.91
CA LEU A 9 -0.56 -12.15 -11.84
C LEU A 9 -1.77 -11.26 -12.12
N HIS A 10 -2.96 -11.85 -12.27
CA HIS A 10 -4.20 -11.09 -12.44
C HIS A 10 -4.42 -10.17 -11.24
N PHE A 11 -4.21 -10.66 -10.02
CA PHE A 11 -4.25 -9.83 -8.82
C PHE A 11 -3.26 -8.66 -8.90
N VAL A 12 -2.00 -8.89 -9.31
CA VAL A 12 -1.02 -7.80 -9.44
C VAL A 12 -1.50 -6.73 -10.41
N LEU A 13 -1.97 -7.13 -11.59
CA LEU A 13 -2.46 -6.19 -12.60
C LEU A 13 -3.68 -5.41 -12.11
N VAL A 14 -4.63 -6.08 -11.46
CA VAL A 14 -5.82 -5.42 -10.89
C VAL A 14 -5.43 -4.47 -9.76
N PHE A 15 -4.52 -4.87 -8.87
CA PHE A 15 -4.10 -4.05 -7.74
C PHE A 15 -3.39 -2.78 -8.22
N VAL A 16 -2.39 -2.90 -9.10
CA VAL A 16 -1.67 -1.76 -9.67
C VAL A 16 -2.61 -0.90 -10.53
N GLY A 17 -3.48 -1.53 -11.32
CA GLY A 17 -4.51 -0.84 -12.09
C GLY A 17 -5.46 -0.02 -11.21
N LEU A 18 -5.85 -0.56 -10.04
CA LEU A 18 -6.69 0.14 -9.08
C LEU A 18 -5.96 1.35 -8.46
N VAL A 19 -4.67 1.22 -8.12
CA VAL A 19 -3.85 2.35 -7.65
C VAL A 19 -3.84 3.48 -8.67
N TRP A 20 -3.59 3.16 -9.95
CA TRP A 20 -3.62 4.14 -11.03
C TRP A 20 -5.01 4.73 -11.24
N PHE A 21 -6.06 3.90 -11.23
CA PHE A 21 -7.43 4.34 -11.37
C PHE A 21 -7.82 5.34 -10.27
N VAL A 22 -7.56 5.01 -9.00
CA VAL A 22 -7.86 5.89 -7.86
C VAL A 22 -7.09 7.22 -7.98
N PHE A 23 -5.82 7.17 -8.39
CA PHE A 23 -5.04 8.39 -8.62
C PHE A 23 -5.59 9.24 -9.77
N LEU A 24 -5.98 8.64 -10.90
CA LEU A 24 -6.56 9.36 -12.03
C LEU A 24 -7.91 9.98 -11.66
N VAL A 25 -8.76 9.25 -10.94
CA VAL A 25 -10.01 9.79 -10.40
C VAL A 25 -9.71 10.98 -9.50
N HIS A 26 -8.78 10.84 -8.54
CA HIS A 26 -8.35 11.94 -7.68
C HIS A 26 -7.92 13.14 -8.52
N TRP A 27 -7.02 12.95 -9.48
CA TRP A 27 -6.47 14.02 -10.32
C TRP A 27 -7.55 14.73 -11.17
N LEU A 28 -8.58 14.01 -11.64
CA LEU A 28 -9.67 14.56 -12.43
C LEU A 28 -10.69 15.36 -11.59
N ILE A 29 -11.04 14.87 -10.39
CA ILE A 29 -12.13 15.45 -9.59
C ILE A 29 -11.64 16.37 -8.45
N ALA A 30 -10.38 16.22 -8.01
CA ALA A 30 -9.68 16.82 -6.86
C ALA A 30 -10.37 17.97 -6.10
N GLU A 31 -9.66 19.09 -5.90
CA GLU A 31 -10.09 20.26 -5.13
C GLU A 31 -11.30 20.97 -5.75
N ARG A 32 -11.70 20.58 -6.96
CA ARG A 32 -12.86 21.12 -7.68
C ARG A 32 -14.19 20.66 -7.06
N VAL A 33 -14.19 19.50 -6.38
CA VAL A 33 -15.42 18.90 -5.82
C VAL A 33 -15.29 18.65 -4.32
N ILE A 34 -14.11 18.28 -3.82
CA ILE A 34 -13.89 17.93 -2.40
C ILE A 34 -12.63 18.64 -1.89
N SER A 35 -12.75 19.37 -0.78
CA SER A 35 -11.58 19.97 -0.11
C SER A 35 -10.62 18.87 0.37
N GLY A 36 -9.36 18.92 -0.09
CA GLY A 36 -8.36 17.85 0.14
C GLY A 36 -8.49 16.62 -0.76
N GLY A 37 -9.52 16.55 -1.62
CA GLY A 37 -9.75 15.47 -2.58
C GLY A 37 -9.82 14.08 -1.93
N LEU A 38 -9.59 13.03 -2.73
CA LEU A 38 -9.56 11.65 -2.21
C LEU A 38 -8.44 11.40 -1.19
N ASN A 39 -7.38 12.21 -1.17
CA ASN A 39 -6.27 12.03 -0.23
C ASN A 39 -6.67 12.31 1.23
N SER A 40 -7.81 12.98 1.47
CA SER A 40 -8.40 13.12 2.81
C SER A 40 -8.75 11.77 3.47
N TRP A 41 -8.94 10.71 2.67
CA TRP A 41 -9.20 9.35 3.15
C TRP A 41 -7.93 8.57 3.50
N GLY A 42 -6.77 9.24 3.54
CA GLY A 42 -5.53 8.64 3.99
C GLY A 42 -5.49 8.41 5.51
N LEU A 43 -4.40 7.82 5.98
CA LEU A 43 -4.24 7.44 7.37
C LEU A 43 -3.66 8.59 8.20
N ALA A 44 -4.44 9.13 9.14
CA ALA A 44 -3.93 10.03 10.16
C ALA A 44 -3.61 9.25 11.45
N PRO A 45 -2.35 9.30 11.95
CA PRO A 45 -1.96 8.57 13.15
C PRO A 45 -2.73 9.04 14.38
N ARG A 46 -3.19 8.09 15.20
CA ARG A 46 -3.95 8.32 16.44
C ARG A 46 -5.28 9.06 16.28
N ASP A 47 -5.78 9.19 15.05
CA ASP A 47 -7.13 9.69 14.76
C ASP A 47 -8.07 8.50 14.48
N PRO A 48 -9.08 8.24 15.33
CA PRO A 48 -10.06 7.18 15.10
C PRO A 48 -10.86 7.34 13.80
N GLY A 49 -11.10 8.58 13.35
CA GLY A 49 -11.82 8.88 12.12
C GLY A 49 -11.08 8.45 10.85
N HIS A 50 -9.77 8.22 10.95
CA HIS A 50 -8.91 7.85 9.84
C HIS A 50 -8.47 6.38 9.84
N LEU A 51 -9.11 5.50 10.64
CA LEU A 51 -8.78 4.06 10.65
C LEU A 51 -9.04 3.37 9.31
N VAL A 52 -10.04 3.84 8.54
CA VAL A 52 -10.26 3.38 7.16
C VAL A 52 -9.02 3.62 6.28
N GLY A 53 -8.25 4.65 6.63
CA GLY A 53 -6.96 5.01 6.06
C GLY A 53 -5.96 3.87 5.99
N ILE A 54 -6.03 2.88 6.91
CA ILE A 54 -5.17 1.70 6.89
C ILE A 54 -5.30 0.94 5.58
N LEU A 55 -6.53 0.79 5.07
CA LEU A 55 -6.83 0.04 3.86
C LEU A 55 -6.74 0.90 2.60
N THR A 56 -7.11 2.19 2.70
CA THR A 56 -7.21 3.10 1.56
C THR A 56 -5.87 3.77 1.22
N MET A 57 -5.00 4.03 2.20
CA MET A 57 -3.74 4.76 1.98
C MET A 57 -2.86 4.18 0.86
N PRO A 58 -2.75 2.85 0.63
CA PRO A 58 -1.90 2.32 -0.43
C PRO A 58 -2.35 2.72 -1.85
N PHE A 59 -3.61 3.13 -2.02
CA PHE A 59 -4.18 3.53 -3.30
C PHE A 59 -4.16 5.06 -3.51
N LEU A 60 -3.98 5.83 -2.45
CA LEU A 60 -3.97 7.30 -2.46
C LEU A 60 -2.56 7.81 -2.71
N HIS A 61 -2.37 8.84 -3.56
CA HIS A 61 -1.05 9.40 -3.83
C HIS A 61 -1.13 10.92 -4.00
N GLY A 62 -0.18 11.63 -3.37
CA GLY A 62 -0.13 13.10 -3.35
C GLY A 62 0.36 13.76 -4.66
N GLY A 63 0.80 12.98 -5.65
CA GLY A 63 1.28 13.52 -6.92
C GLY A 63 1.92 12.48 -7.82
N TRP A 64 2.24 12.89 -9.05
CA TRP A 64 2.78 12.02 -10.10
C TRP A 64 4.11 11.37 -9.72
N SER A 65 5.04 12.13 -9.13
CA SER A 65 6.34 11.60 -8.69
C SER A 65 6.18 10.54 -7.61
N HIS A 66 5.25 10.75 -6.67
CA HIS A 66 4.94 9.79 -5.62
C HIS A 66 4.35 8.50 -6.20
N LEU A 67 3.37 8.60 -7.10
CA LEU A 67 2.75 7.45 -7.78
C LEU A 67 3.77 6.63 -8.58
N ILE A 68 4.53 7.30 -9.46
CA ILE A 68 5.51 6.64 -10.33
C ILE A 68 6.61 5.99 -9.49
N GLY A 69 7.09 6.68 -8.45
CA GLY A 69 8.09 6.17 -7.52
C GLY A 69 7.63 4.94 -6.74
N ASN A 70 6.32 4.72 -6.58
CA ASN A 70 5.76 3.54 -5.92
C ASN A 70 5.38 2.43 -6.92
N THR A 71 5.04 2.78 -8.17
CA THR A 71 4.53 1.84 -9.17
C THR A 71 5.53 0.73 -9.48
N LEU A 72 6.78 1.07 -9.81
CA LEU A 72 7.80 0.08 -10.15
C LEU A 72 8.13 -0.87 -8.98
N PRO A 73 8.52 -0.38 -7.78
CA PRO A 73 8.86 -1.26 -6.67
C PRO A 73 7.66 -2.10 -6.19
N LEU A 74 6.45 -1.53 -6.16
CA LEU A 74 5.25 -2.29 -5.80
C LEU A 74 4.99 -3.44 -6.79
N THR A 75 5.04 -3.15 -8.10
CA THR A 75 4.81 -4.15 -9.14
C THR A 75 5.83 -5.28 -9.05
N VAL A 76 7.12 -4.95 -8.88
CA VAL A 76 8.19 -5.95 -8.74
C VAL A 76 7.95 -6.84 -7.52
N LEU A 77 7.67 -6.26 -6.35
CA LEU A 77 7.47 -7.03 -5.12
C LEU A 77 6.20 -7.89 -5.16
N LEU A 78 5.11 -7.39 -5.76
CA LEU A 78 3.89 -8.17 -5.96
C LEU A 78 4.12 -9.33 -6.93
N CYS A 79 4.88 -9.14 -8.01
CA CYS A 79 5.27 -10.22 -8.91
C CYS A 79 6.17 -11.27 -8.23
N LEU A 80 7.12 -10.84 -7.40
CA LEU A 80 7.96 -11.76 -6.62
C LEU A 80 7.13 -12.56 -5.61
N LEU A 81 6.18 -11.91 -4.95
CA LEU A 81 5.25 -12.57 -4.02
C LEU A 81 4.36 -13.59 -4.75
N ALA A 82 3.80 -13.22 -5.91
CA ALA A 82 3.01 -14.08 -6.78
C ALA A 82 3.79 -15.32 -7.28
N GLY A 83 5.11 -15.19 -7.46
CA GLY A 83 6.01 -16.29 -7.82
C GLY A 83 6.50 -17.12 -6.64
N SER A 84 6.22 -16.69 -5.40
CA SER A 84 6.62 -17.40 -4.17
C SER A 84 5.62 -18.50 -3.80
N ARG A 85 5.90 -19.25 -2.72
CA ARG A 85 4.94 -20.20 -2.14
C ARG A 85 3.88 -19.54 -1.25
N ALA A 86 3.99 -18.23 -1.01
CA ALA A 86 3.05 -17.49 -0.19
C ALA A 86 1.80 -17.10 -0.98
N ASN A 87 0.67 -17.02 -0.28
CA ASN A 87 -0.60 -16.60 -0.87
C ASN A 87 -0.71 -15.07 -0.86
N THR A 88 -0.65 -14.42 -2.03
CA THR A 88 -0.70 -12.96 -2.16
C THR A 88 -1.96 -12.37 -1.55
N LEU A 89 -3.11 -13.05 -1.69
CA LEU A 89 -4.41 -12.62 -1.15
C LEU A 89 -4.44 -12.59 0.38
N ILE A 90 -3.52 -13.30 1.05
CA ILE A 90 -3.38 -13.29 2.50
C ILE A 90 -2.29 -12.29 2.91
N VAL A 91 -1.15 -12.32 2.22
CA VAL A 91 0.03 -11.53 2.61
C VAL A 91 -0.22 -10.03 2.43
N VAL A 92 -0.78 -9.58 1.30
CA VAL A 92 -1.00 -8.15 1.04
C VAL A 92 -1.92 -7.52 2.09
N PRO A 93 -3.13 -8.06 2.39
CA PRO A 93 -3.96 -7.51 3.46
C PRO A 93 -3.29 -7.57 4.83
N THR A 94 -2.58 -8.66 5.14
CA THR A 94 -1.90 -8.79 6.44
C THR A 94 -0.82 -7.73 6.62
N VAL A 95 0.00 -7.50 5.61
CA VAL A 95 1.06 -6.48 5.63
C VAL A 95 0.45 -5.08 5.70
N THR A 96 -0.59 -4.80 4.91
CA THR A 96 -1.30 -3.52 4.95
C THR A 96 -1.90 -3.25 6.33
N LEU A 97 -2.59 -4.23 6.93
CA LEU A 97 -3.21 -4.09 8.25
C LEU A 97 -2.16 -3.94 9.35
N ALA A 98 -1.16 -4.82 9.41
CA ALA A 98 -0.13 -4.76 10.44
C ALA A 98 0.71 -3.48 10.33
N GLY A 99 1.17 -3.14 9.13
CA GLY A 99 1.94 -1.92 8.87
C GLY A 99 1.13 -0.65 9.12
N GLY A 100 -0.13 -0.63 8.70
CA GLY A 100 -1.04 0.51 8.93
C GLY A 100 -1.39 0.69 10.40
N LEU A 101 -1.61 -0.38 11.17
CA LEU A 101 -1.81 -0.29 12.62
C LEU A 101 -0.56 0.24 13.34
N LEU A 102 0.63 -0.23 12.95
CA LEU A 102 1.89 0.31 13.49
C LEU A 102 2.05 1.80 13.13
N LEU A 103 1.76 2.19 11.89
CA LEU A 103 1.79 3.58 11.45
C LEU A 103 0.75 4.43 12.21
N TRP A 104 -0.44 3.89 12.48
CA TRP A 104 -1.47 4.60 13.23
C TRP A 104 -1.05 4.83 14.69
N CYS A 105 -0.48 3.83 15.36
CA CYS A 105 -0.02 3.94 16.74
C CYS A 105 1.21 4.85 16.90
N PHE A 106 2.20 4.68 16.04
CA PHE A 106 3.55 5.25 16.22
C PHE A 106 3.92 6.33 15.22
N GLY A 107 3.08 6.58 14.21
CA GLY A 107 3.33 7.58 13.18
C GLY A 107 3.32 9.00 13.72
N ARG A 108 4.02 9.88 12.98
CA ARG A 108 4.00 11.32 13.24
C ARG A 108 2.59 11.85 12.97
N ALA A 109 1.89 12.26 14.03
CA ALA A 109 0.51 12.75 13.94
C ALA A 109 0.42 14.23 13.54
N THR A 110 1.44 15.04 13.83
CA THR A 110 1.38 16.50 13.64
C THR A 110 2.52 17.01 12.76
N GLY A 111 2.18 17.86 11.78
CA GLY A 111 3.11 18.56 10.90
C GLY A 111 3.88 19.67 11.60
N SER A 112 4.86 20.23 10.90
CA SER A 112 5.63 21.39 11.37
C SER A 112 4.78 22.66 11.54
N ASP A 113 3.61 22.68 10.91
CA ASP A 113 2.59 23.71 10.93
C ASP A 113 1.50 23.48 12.01
N GLY A 114 1.60 22.40 12.79
CA GLY A 114 0.60 22.05 13.80
C GLY A 114 -0.62 21.31 13.24
N ALA A 115 -0.71 21.09 11.93
CA ALA A 115 -1.83 20.38 11.30
C ALA A 115 -1.70 18.85 11.45
N SER A 116 -2.82 18.15 11.38
CA SER A 116 -2.83 16.67 11.36
C SER A 116 -2.19 16.15 10.06
N LEU A 117 -1.25 15.20 10.19
CA LEU A 117 -0.60 14.57 9.04
C LEU A 117 -1.41 13.38 8.55
N VAL A 118 -1.82 13.46 7.29
CA VAL A 118 -2.47 12.37 6.58
C VAL A 118 -1.44 11.64 5.71
N HIS A 119 -1.24 10.35 5.98
CA HIS A 119 -0.34 9.49 5.22
C HIS A 119 -1.08 8.86 4.05
N VAL A 120 -0.47 8.96 2.86
CA VAL A 120 -0.93 8.35 1.62
C VAL A 120 0.26 7.67 0.95
N GLY A 121 -0.01 6.70 0.07
CA GLY A 121 0.99 6.03 -0.75
C GLY A 121 1.14 4.55 -0.40
N ALA A 122 1.62 3.77 -1.38
CA ALA A 122 1.88 2.34 -1.22
C ALA A 122 3.22 2.01 -0.52
N SER A 123 4.01 3.02 -0.17
CA SER A 123 5.36 2.85 0.40
C SER A 123 5.37 1.95 1.65
N GLY A 124 4.41 2.10 2.56
CA GLY A 124 4.28 1.21 3.73
C GLY A 124 4.09 -0.26 3.34
N LEU A 125 3.26 -0.53 2.33
CA LEU A 125 3.08 -1.87 1.77
C LEU A 125 4.35 -2.36 1.09
N ILE A 126 5.04 -1.52 0.31
CA ILE A 126 6.31 -1.84 -0.35
C ILE A 126 7.36 -2.30 0.68
N TYR A 127 7.57 -1.52 1.73
CA TYR A 127 8.55 -1.89 2.77
C TYR A 127 8.14 -3.16 3.52
N GLY A 128 6.85 -3.32 3.84
CA GLY A 128 6.35 -4.53 4.49
C GLY A 128 6.49 -5.78 3.62
N LEU A 129 6.22 -5.69 2.31
CA LEU A 129 6.43 -6.78 1.35
C LEU A 129 7.92 -7.13 1.21
N MET A 130 8.79 -6.12 1.15
CA MET A 130 10.23 -6.32 1.13
C MET A 130 10.69 -7.09 2.38
N THR A 131 10.26 -6.67 3.58
CA THR A 131 10.55 -7.38 4.83
C THR A 131 10.02 -8.81 4.81
N PHE A 132 8.77 -9.01 4.38
CA PHE A 132 8.16 -10.35 4.29
C PHE A 132 8.95 -11.29 3.38
N LEU A 133 9.32 -10.84 2.18
CA LEU A 133 10.06 -11.65 1.20
C LEU A 133 11.49 -11.95 1.67
N ILE A 134 12.18 -10.99 2.28
CA ILE A 134 13.53 -11.19 2.85
C ILE A 134 13.48 -12.24 3.97
N VAL A 135 12.56 -12.09 4.93
CA VAL A 135 12.41 -13.03 6.05
C VAL A 135 11.97 -14.41 5.55
N GLY A 136 11.06 -14.47 4.58
CA GLY A 136 10.63 -15.70 3.94
C GLY A 136 11.79 -16.43 3.26
N GLY A 137 12.60 -15.69 2.49
CA GLY A 137 13.80 -16.21 1.84
C GLY A 137 14.80 -16.81 2.83
N PHE A 138 15.10 -16.11 3.94
CA PHE A 138 15.98 -16.66 4.99
C PHE A 138 15.41 -17.91 5.65
N ARG A 139 14.08 -18.00 5.84
CA ARG A 139 13.44 -19.20 6.41
C ARG A 139 13.47 -20.38 5.45
N GLU A 140 13.33 -20.14 4.15
CA GLU A 140 13.37 -21.16 3.11
C GLU A 140 14.78 -21.62 2.76
N GLN A 141 15.84 -20.92 3.17
CA GLN A 141 17.25 -21.34 3.08
C GLN A 141 17.61 -22.55 3.99
N ARG A 142 16.68 -23.47 4.22
CA ARG A 142 16.94 -24.87 4.58
C ARG A 142 16.57 -25.81 3.43
N VAL A 143 17.17 -25.59 2.27
CA VAL A 143 17.25 -26.64 1.24
C VAL A 143 18.73 -26.98 1.10
N ARG A 144 19.02 -28.23 1.45
CA ARG A 144 20.32 -28.91 1.33
C ARG A 144 20.79 -28.95 -0.12
#